data_AF-A0A7W1CJT7-F1
#
_entry.id   AF-A0A7W1CJT7-F1
#
_cell.length_a   1.000
_cell.length_b   1.000
_cell.length_c   1.000
_cell.angle_alpha   90.00
_cell.angle_beta   90.00
_cell.angle_gamma   90.00
#
_symmetry.space_group_name_H-M   'P 1'
#
loop_
_entity.id
_entity.type
_entity.pdbx_description
1 polymer ?
#
loop_
_entity_poly.entity_id
_entity_poly.type
_entity_poly.pdbx_seq_one_letter_code
_entity_poly.pdbx_strand_id
1 'polypeptide(L)'
;CQQYTPHIEVYSIDEAFLDFSHCQYKDMVALGHELRQVIGRGLGLPVSIGFGPTKALAKVANHYAKRDAGLKGVCDLTSTINWDPYLHSMPVGDVCYRLKRQI
;
A
#
# COMPACT_ATOMS: atom_id res chain seq x y z
N CYS A 1 -7.74 -8.27 -8.76
CA CYS A 1 -6.35 -7.73 -8.69
C CYS A 1 -5.54 -7.96 -9.97
N GLN A 2 -5.53 -9.17 -10.57
CA GLN A 2 -4.78 -9.43 -11.82
C GLN A 2 -5.15 -8.54 -13.03
N GLN A 3 -6.34 -7.91 -13.02
CA GLN A 3 -6.76 -6.96 -14.05
C GLN A 3 -6.13 -5.56 -13.92
N TYR A 4 -5.51 -5.22 -12.77
CA TYR A 4 -5.00 -3.87 -12.49
C TYR A 4 -3.47 -3.78 -12.61
N THR A 5 -2.74 -4.87 -12.37
CA THR A 5 -1.32 -5.00 -12.68
C THR A 5 -0.97 -6.49 -12.88
N PRO A 6 -0.10 -6.82 -13.85
CA PRO A 6 0.42 -8.18 -14.00
C PRO A 6 1.42 -8.57 -12.91
N HIS A 7 1.94 -7.60 -12.14
CA HIS A 7 2.96 -7.81 -11.11
C HIS A 7 2.35 -7.76 -9.71
N ILE A 8 1.84 -8.91 -9.27
CA ILE A 8 1.28 -9.12 -7.93
C ILE A 8 2.17 -10.09 -7.16
N GLU A 9 2.62 -9.66 -5.99
CA GLU A 9 3.40 -10.47 -5.07
C GLU A 9 2.59 -10.70 -3.79
N VAL A 10 2.07 -11.92 -3.64
CA VAL A 10 1.31 -12.32 -2.46
C VAL A 10 2.29 -12.64 -1.33
N TYR A 11 2.27 -11.85 -0.26
CA TYR A 11 3.15 -12.01 0.90
C TYR A 11 2.53 -12.95 1.96
N SER A 12 1.21 -12.90 2.11
CA SER A 12 0.41 -13.77 2.98
C SER A 12 -1.04 -13.81 2.50
N ILE A 13 -1.91 -14.56 3.21
CA ILE A 13 -3.34 -14.65 2.88
C ILE A 13 -4.02 -13.26 2.89
N ASP A 14 -3.57 -12.36 3.78
CA ASP A 14 -4.18 -11.04 3.97
C ASP A 14 -3.29 -9.88 3.45
N GLU A 15 -2.14 -10.17 2.86
CA GLU A 15 -1.19 -9.15 2.40
C GLU A 15 -0.63 -9.47 1.00
N ALA A 16 -0.81 -8.53 0.07
CA ALA A 16 -0.25 -8.59 -1.26
C ALA A 16 0.33 -7.22 -1.66
N PHE A 17 1.44 -7.24 -2.38
CA PHE A 17 2.06 -6.07 -2.99
C PHE A 17 1.73 -6.06 -4.47
N LEU A 18 1.31 -4.89 -4.96
CA LEU A 18 1.00 -4.65 -6.36
C LEU A 18 2.01 -3.63 -6.87
N ASP A 19 2.66 -3.93 -8.00
CA ASP A 19 3.58 -3.00 -8.64
C ASP A 19 2.84 -2.18 -9.70
N PHE A 20 2.85 -0.86 -9.53
CA PHE A 20 2.24 0.12 -10.43
C PHE A 20 3.27 0.98 -11.16
N SER A 21 4.57 0.66 -11.08
CA SER A 21 5.67 1.43 -11.67
C SER A 21 5.52 1.65 -13.18
N HIS A 22 4.83 0.74 -13.87
CA HIS A 22 4.60 0.77 -15.31
C HIS A 22 3.24 1.34 -15.71
N CYS A 23 2.42 1.77 -14.75
CA CYS A 23 1.09 2.31 -15.00
C CYS A 23 1.07 3.82 -14.70
N GLN A 24 0.68 4.63 -15.68
CA GLN A 24 0.49 6.07 -15.49
C GLN A 24 -0.90 6.35 -14.91
N TYR A 25 -1.10 6.07 -13.62
CA TYR A 25 -2.31 6.53 -12.93
C TYR A 25 -2.10 7.96 -12.42
N LYS A 26 -3.04 8.86 -12.75
CA LYS A 26 -3.01 10.26 -12.30
C LYS A 26 -3.38 10.44 -10.83
N ASP A 27 -4.15 9.51 -10.28
CA ASP A 27 -4.63 9.57 -8.90
C ASP A 27 -4.62 8.17 -8.27
N MET A 28 -3.61 7.92 -7.43
CA MET A 28 -3.44 6.66 -6.72
C MET A 28 -4.50 6.49 -5.63
N VAL A 29 -4.96 7.58 -5.02
CA VAL A 29 -5.97 7.52 -3.95
C VAL A 29 -7.31 7.08 -4.52
N ALA A 30 -7.72 7.64 -5.67
CA ALA A 30 -8.92 7.20 -6.38
C ALA A 30 -8.85 5.71 -6.77
N LEU A 31 -7.71 5.28 -7.31
CA LEU A 31 -7.47 3.86 -7.64
C LEU A 31 -7.56 2.97 -6.39
N GLY A 32 -6.98 3.39 -5.27
CA GLY A 32 -7.06 2.65 -4.01
C GLY A 32 -8.49 2.50 -3.51
N HIS A 33 -9.32 3.55 -3.63
CA HIS A 33 -10.72 3.45 -3.28
C HIS A 33 -11.49 2.50 -4.20
N GLU A 34 -11.22 2.52 -5.51
CA GLU A 34 -11.81 1.59 -6.46
C GLU A 34 -11.43 0.14 -6.13
N LEU A 35 -10.13 -0.13 -5.93
CA LEU A 35 -9.62 -1.45 -5.56
C LEU A 35 -10.26 -1.95 -4.27
N ARG A 36 -10.37 -1.08 -3.25
CA ARG A 36 -11.03 -1.42 -1.99
C ARG A 36 -12.51 -1.77 -2.21
N GLN A 37 -13.23 -1.04 -3.07
CA GLN A 37 -14.63 -1.37 -3.39
C GLN A 37 -14.75 -2.70 -4.13
N VAL A 38 -13.88 -2.96 -5.10
CA VAL A 38 -13.86 -4.21 -5.88
C VAL A 38 -13.58 -5.41 -4.98
N ILE A 39 -12.53 -5.32 -4.16
CA ILE A 39 -12.15 -6.37 -3.21
C ILE A 39 -13.24 -6.53 -2.14
N GLY A 40 -13.77 -5.43 -1.62
CA GLY A 40 -14.84 -5.46 -0.63
C GLY A 40 -16.12 -6.12 -1.14
N ARG A 41 -16.47 -5.93 -2.42
CA ARG A 41 -17.60 -6.62 -3.06
C ARG A 41 -17.34 -8.10 -3.29
N GLY A 42 -16.09 -8.48 -3.59
CA GLY A 42 -15.72 -9.87 -3.86
C GLY A 42 -15.54 -10.73 -2.61
N LEU A 43 -14.90 -10.19 -1.57
CA LEU A 43 -14.52 -10.94 -0.36
C LEU A 43 -15.34 -10.57 0.88
N GLY A 44 -16.05 -9.44 0.89
CA GLY A 44 -16.80 -8.97 2.06
C GLY A 44 -15.91 -8.48 3.23
N LEU A 45 -14.60 -8.36 3.02
CA LEU A 45 -13.63 -7.98 4.06
C LEU A 45 -13.17 -6.52 3.91
N PRO A 46 -13.01 -5.78 5.02
CA PRO A 46 -12.47 -4.43 4.99
C PRO A 46 -10.96 -4.45 4.69
N VAL A 47 -10.58 -4.05 3.47
CA VAL A 47 -9.17 -3.94 3.04
C VAL A 47 -8.69 -2.50 3.06
N SER A 48 -7.46 -2.28 3.54
CA SER A 48 -6.79 -0.98 3.50
C SER A 48 -5.64 -1.03 2.48
N ILE A 49 -5.39 0.09 1.81
CA ILE A 49 -4.41 0.17 0.73
C ILE A 49 -3.42 1.31 1.02
N GLY A 50 -2.13 1.01 0.94
CA GLY A 50 -1.06 1.98 1.08
C GLY A 50 -0.21 2.05 -0.19
N PHE A 51 0.00 3.25 -0.71
CA PHE A 51 0.90 3.51 -1.84
C PHE A 51 2.21 4.14 -1.36
N GLY A 52 3.31 3.69 -1.94
CA GLY A 52 4.63 4.24 -1.67
C GLY A 52 5.62 3.81 -2.75
N PRO A 53 6.74 4.54 -2.91
CA PRO A 53 7.71 4.26 -3.97
C PRO A 53 8.54 2.99 -3.71
N THR A 54 8.49 2.44 -2.49
CA THR A 54 9.07 1.15 -2.14
C THR A 54 8.07 0.32 -1.35
N LYS A 55 8.24 -1.01 -1.32
CA LYS A 55 7.41 -1.92 -0.52
C LYS A 55 7.35 -1.53 0.96
N ALA A 56 8.48 -1.06 1.51
CA ALA A 56 8.55 -0.60 2.90
C ALA A 56 7.65 0.61 3.15
N LEU A 57 7.71 1.62 2.27
CA LEU A 57 6.88 2.82 2.38
C LEU A 57 5.41 2.54 2.08
N ALA A 58 5.10 1.63 1.17
CA ALA A 58 3.74 1.17 0.94
C ALA A 58 3.16 0.51 2.21
N LYS A 59 3.98 -0.26 2.94
CA LYS A 59 3.58 -0.86 4.23
C LYS A 59 3.37 0.21 5.31
N VAL A 60 4.25 1.22 5.38
CA VAL A 60 4.07 2.39 6.25
C VAL A 60 2.76 3.09 5.91
N ALA A 61 2.51 3.42 4.64
CA ALA A 61 1.27 4.05 4.19
C ALA A 61 0.04 3.22 4.60
N ASN A 62 0.07 1.90 4.42
CA ASN A 62 -1.02 1.01 4.81
C ASN A 62 -1.27 1.01 6.33
N HIS A 63 -0.20 1.10 7.14
CA HIS A 63 -0.32 1.23 8.60
C HIS A 63 -1.08 2.50 8.98
N TYR A 64 -0.78 3.63 8.34
CA TYR A 64 -1.51 4.88 8.53
C TYR A 64 -2.95 4.79 8.02
N ALA A 65 -3.17 4.20 6.84
CA ALA A 65 -4.50 4.00 6.27
C ALA A 65 -5.45 3.21 7.19
N LYS A 66 -4.91 2.29 8.01
CA LYS A 66 -5.67 1.52 9.00
C LYS A 66 -5.98 2.29 10.28
N ARG A 67 -5.09 3.21 10.70
CA ARG A 67 -5.19 3.90 12.00
C ARG A 67 -5.94 5.23 11.92
N ASP A 68 -5.85 5.92 10.79
CA ASP A 68 -6.53 7.19 10.57
C ASP A 68 -7.84 6.98 9.79
N ALA A 69 -8.96 7.11 10.49
CA ALA A 69 -10.29 7.02 9.89
C ALA A 69 -10.57 8.14 8.85
N GLY A 70 -9.87 9.28 8.95
CA GLY A 70 -9.96 10.38 7.99
C GLY A 70 -9.41 10.02 6.60
N LEU A 71 -8.46 9.08 6.54
CA LEU A 71 -7.88 8.58 5.29
C LEU A 71 -8.77 7.54 4.58
N LYS A 72 -9.90 7.15 5.20
CA LYS A 72 -10.90 6.24 4.60
C LYS A 72 -10.29 4.93 4.06
N GLY A 73 -9.24 4.42 4.71
CA GLY A 73 -8.59 3.17 4.35
C GLY A 73 -7.64 3.23 3.16
N VAL A 74 -7.29 4.44 2.66
CA VAL A 74 -6.30 4.62 1.58
C VAL A 74 -5.30 5.71 1.95
N CYS A 75 -4.01 5.42 1.85
CA CYS A 75 -2.95 6.40 2.10
C CYS A 75 -1.94 6.36 0.96
N ASP A 76 -1.54 7.53 0.46
CA ASP A 76 -0.55 7.67 -0.60
C ASP A 76 0.66 8.49 -0.12
N LEU A 77 1.82 7.83 -0.09
CA LEU A 77 3.12 8.44 0.22
C LEU A 77 4.02 8.60 -1.01
N THR A 78 3.53 8.29 -2.21
CA THR A 78 4.32 8.36 -3.46
C THR A 78 4.77 9.78 -3.80
N SER A 79 3.91 10.77 -3.56
CA SER A 79 4.19 12.18 -3.84
C SER A 79 4.83 12.93 -2.66
N THR A 80 5.07 12.24 -1.54
CA THR A 80 5.62 12.88 -0.33
C THR A 80 7.13 13.08 -0.48
N ILE A 81 7.61 14.30 -0.26
CA ILE A 81 9.04 14.67 -0.37
C ILE A 81 9.82 14.28 0.91
N ASN A 82 9.16 14.25 2.07
CA ASN A 82 9.78 13.91 3.35
C ASN A 82 9.03 12.77 4.07
N TRP A 83 9.69 11.62 4.22
CA TRP A 83 9.13 10.43 4.86
C TRP A 83 9.54 10.27 6.34
N ASP A 84 10.48 11.07 6.84
CA ASP A 84 10.98 11.00 8.22
C ASP A 84 9.87 10.98 9.28
N PRO A 85 8.86 11.88 9.27
CA PRO A 85 7.80 11.83 10.28
C PRO A 85 6.97 10.54 10.21
N TYR A 86 6.86 9.94 9.02
CA TYR A 86 6.13 8.69 8.84
C TYR A 86 6.91 7.47 9.34
N LEU A 87 8.23 7.49 9.17
CA LEU A 87 9.15 6.44 9.62
C LEU A 87 9.33 6.44 11.14
N HIS A 88 9.40 7.60 11.78
CA HIS A 88 9.60 7.72 13.22
C HIS A 88 8.46 7.14 14.07
N SER A 89 7.23 7.09 13.54
CA SER A 89 6.09 6.58 14.28
C SER A 89 5.86 5.06 14.10
N MET A 90 6.57 4.43 13.16
CA MET A 90 6.39 3.01 12.90
C MET A 90 7.27 2.21 13.87
N PRO A 91 6.70 1.22 14.61
CA PRO A 91 7.51 0.31 15.40
C PRO A 91 8.53 -0.35 14.50
N VAL A 92 9.80 -0.34 14.91
CA VAL A 92 10.89 -0.94 14.13
C VAL A 92 10.53 -2.37 13.73
N GLY A 93 9.83 -3.10 14.61
CA GLY A 93 9.24 -4.45 14.42
C GLY A 93 8.35 -4.67 13.19
N ASP A 94 7.70 -3.63 12.67
CA ASP A 94 6.76 -3.71 11.55
C ASP A 94 7.41 -3.32 10.21
N VAL A 95 8.64 -2.80 10.24
CA VAL A 95 9.44 -2.63 9.03
C VAL A 95 9.78 -4.03 8.56
N CYS A 96 9.31 -4.41 7.37
CA CYS A 96 9.69 -5.69 6.76
C CYS A 96 11.21 -5.67 6.50
N TYR A 97 12.01 -6.13 7.47
CA TYR A 97 13.47 -6.26 7.37
C TYR A 97 13.83 -7.42 6.45
N ARG A 98 13.41 -7.35 5.19
CA ARG A 98 13.87 -8.29 4.17
C ARG A 98 13.73 -7.72 2.77
N LEU A 99 14.22 -6.50 2.56
CA LEU A 99 14.84 -6.19 1.28
C LEU A 99 16.15 -6.98 1.23
N LYS A 100 16.09 -8.24 0.78
CA LYS A 100 17.29 -8.89 0.26
C LYS A 100 17.84 -7.94 -0.80
N ARG A 101 18.99 -7.33 -0.49
CA ARG A 101 19.87 -6.70 -1.47
C ARG A 101 19.88 -7.57 -2.73
N GLN A 102 19.35 -7.06 -3.84
CA GLN A 102 19.77 -7.54 -5.14
C GLN A 102 21.13 -6.87 -5.39
N ILE A 103 22.19 -7.65 -5.17
CA ILE A 103 23.46 -7.51 -5.87
C ILE A 103 23.45 -8.64 -6.91
#